data_AF-A0A3N2DKC0-F1
#
_entry.id   AF-A0A3N2DKC0-F1
#
_cell.length_a   1.000
_cell.length_b   1.000
_cell.length_c   1.000
_cell.angle_alpha   90.00
_cell.angle_beta   90.00
_cell.angle_gamma   90.00
#
_symmetry.space_group_name_H-M   'P 1'
#
loop_
_entity.id
_entity.type
_entity.pdbx_description
1 polymer ?
#
loop_
_entity_poly.entity_id
_entity_poly.type
_entity_poly.pdbx_seq_one_letter_code
_entity_poly.pdbx_strand_id
1 'polypeptide(L)'
;MSHKICQLALVGALALTPLMLISGCSGTPSIDTVASQQQSNAIELLLPEDDKLYYRLMTDFIQAGGEDPFPSIKMVGSPLADDITPRELAYLVSQSIVPYPDAAEVTYFEIKDGTAYVEFEMDIDGWAGVSNTQGRLTPLLELNLLQFQNINRVHRGRLPQ
;
A
#
# COMPACT_ATOMS: atom_id res chain seq x y z
N MET A 1 -12.11 30.15 25.43
CA MET A 1 -11.22 31.31 25.73
C MET A 1 -11.34 31.64 27.22
N SER A 2 -10.36 31.25 28.03
CA SER A 2 -9.94 32.01 29.22
C SER A 2 -8.72 31.34 29.82
N HIS A 3 -7.59 32.02 29.72
CA HIS A 3 -6.30 31.60 30.26
C HIS A 3 -6.31 31.66 31.79
N LYS A 4 -5.72 30.66 32.44
CA LYS A 4 -5.17 30.84 33.79
C LYS A 4 -3.69 30.52 33.77
N ILE A 5 -2.92 31.60 33.79
CA ILE A 5 -1.50 31.67 34.07
C ILE A 5 -1.33 31.40 35.57
N CYS A 6 -0.38 30.55 35.93
CA CYS A 6 0.18 30.52 37.28
C CYS A 6 1.71 30.39 37.16
N GLN A 7 2.38 31.54 37.16
CA GLN A 7 3.77 31.65 37.58
C GLN A 7 3.76 32.01 39.07
N LEU A 8 4.52 31.30 39.90
CA LEU A 8 5.43 31.95 40.84
C LEU A 8 6.44 30.94 41.41
N ALA A 9 7.63 31.48 41.64
CA ALA A 9 8.90 30.82 41.90
C ALA A 9 9.07 30.28 43.33
N LEU A 10 10.04 29.37 43.52
CA LEU A 10 10.89 29.41 44.70
C LEU A 10 12.27 28.78 44.47
N VAL A 11 13.29 29.56 44.81
CA VAL A 11 14.71 29.24 44.90
C VAL A 11 14.98 28.45 46.19
N GLY A 12 15.91 27.49 46.19
CA GLY A 12 16.49 27.02 47.46
C GLY A 12 17.23 25.68 47.47
N ALA A 13 18.56 25.77 47.32
CA ALA A 13 19.61 25.11 48.10
C ALA A 13 19.62 23.59 48.38
N LEU A 14 20.73 22.99 47.93
CA LEU A 14 21.46 21.82 48.43
C LEU A 14 21.29 21.48 49.93
N ALA A 15 21.03 20.21 50.25
CA ALA A 15 21.68 19.47 51.35
C ALA A 15 21.48 17.94 51.25
N LEU A 16 22.54 17.25 51.66
CA LEU A 16 22.84 15.82 51.77
C LEU A 16 21.83 14.95 52.57
N THR A 17 21.56 13.73 52.04
CA THR A 17 21.40 12.33 52.62
C THR A 17 20.82 12.11 54.06
N PRO A 18 20.30 10.91 54.48
CA PRO A 18 20.37 9.55 53.87
C PRO A 18 19.10 8.64 53.97
N LEU A 19 19.16 7.54 53.21
CA LEU A 19 18.72 6.14 53.45
C LEU A 19 17.56 5.82 54.42
N MET A 20 16.51 5.13 53.92
CA MET A 20 15.89 3.94 54.55
C MET A 20 14.93 3.23 53.57
N LEU A 21 15.04 1.90 53.55
CA LEU A 21 14.28 0.91 52.77
C LEU A 21 12.78 0.90 53.09
N ILE A 22 11.92 0.53 52.12
CA ILE A 22 10.97 -0.59 52.23
C ILE A 22 10.11 -0.82 50.97
N SER A 23 9.81 -2.12 50.78
CA SER A 23 8.63 -2.71 50.14
C SER A 23 8.64 -2.92 48.62
N GLY A 24 8.61 -4.21 48.28
CA GLY A 24 8.53 -4.72 46.92
C GLY A 24 7.22 -4.38 46.22
N CYS A 25 7.33 -4.28 44.90
CA CYS A 25 6.19 -4.36 44.01
C CYS A 25 6.53 -5.49 43.02
N SER A 26 5.91 -6.64 43.24
CA SER A 26 5.85 -7.72 42.26
C SER A 26 5.01 -7.22 41.09
N GLY A 27 5.65 -6.53 40.15
CA GLY A 27 5.03 -6.14 38.88
C GLY A 27 4.90 -7.37 38.00
N THR A 28 3.74 -8.02 38.05
CA THR A 28 3.27 -8.85 36.95
C THR A 28 3.33 -8.03 35.65
N PRO A 29 4.06 -8.46 34.62
CA PRO A 29 3.84 -7.91 33.29
C PRO A 29 2.46 -8.41 32.85
N SER A 30 1.48 -7.52 32.92
CA SER A 30 0.26 -7.65 32.13
C SER A 30 0.71 -7.68 30.68
N ILE A 31 0.71 -8.87 30.08
CA ILE A 31 0.75 -9.00 28.63
C ILE A 31 -0.61 -8.45 28.19
N ASP A 32 -0.65 -7.14 27.94
CA ASP A 32 -1.67 -6.54 27.13
C ASP A 32 -1.48 -7.15 25.75
N THR A 33 -2.22 -8.23 25.51
CA THR A 33 -2.52 -8.72 24.18
C THR A 33 -3.19 -7.55 23.46
N VAL A 34 -2.38 -6.77 22.75
CA VAL A 34 -2.84 -5.87 21.70
C VAL A 34 -3.42 -6.81 20.64
N ALA A 35 -4.71 -7.11 20.79
CA ALA A 35 -5.51 -7.60 19.70
C ALA A 35 -5.43 -6.51 18.63
N SER A 36 -4.54 -6.72 17.67
CA SER A 36 -4.53 -5.98 16.41
C SER A 36 -5.94 -6.09 15.86
N GLN A 37 -6.67 -4.98 15.91
CA GLN A 37 -7.96 -4.86 15.23
C GLN A 37 -7.65 -4.88 13.74
N GLN A 38 -7.56 -6.09 13.22
CA GLN A 38 -7.48 -6.36 11.79
C GLN A 38 -8.84 -5.98 11.23
N GLN A 39 -9.00 -4.70 10.93
CA GLN A 39 -10.12 -4.19 10.17
C GLN A 39 -10.00 -4.84 8.79
N SER A 40 -10.68 -5.97 8.61
CA SER A 40 -10.78 -6.65 7.32
C SER A 40 -11.64 -5.80 6.41
N ASN A 41 -11.05 -4.77 5.81
CA ASN A 41 -11.66 -4.16 4.64
C ASN A 41 -11.72 -5.27 3.59
N ALA A 42 -12.93 -5.61 3.15
CA ALA A 42 -13.10 -6.57 2.08
C ALA A 42 -12.31 -6.08 0.86
N ILE A 43 -11.40 -6.92 0.35
CA ILE A 43 -10.59 -6.58 -0.81
C ILE A 43 -11.48 -6.71 -2.05
N GLU A 44 -11.46 -5.68 -2.90
CA GLU A 44 -12.18 -5.66 -4.16
C GLU A 44 -11.21 -5.65 -5.34
N LEU A 45 -11.63 -6.22 -6.46
CA LEU A 45 -11.00 -5.98 -7.76
C LEU A 45 -11.58 -4.68 -8.33
N LEU A 46 -10.78 -3.62 -8.31
CA LEU A 46 -11.14 -2.29 -8.81
C LEU A 46 -10.69 -2.14 -10.27
N LEU A 47 -11.66 -2.03 -11.18
CA LEU A 47 -11.41 -1.87 -12.62
C LEU A 47 -12.17 -0.67 -13.20
N PRO A 48 -11.73 -0.11 -14.34
CA PRO A 48 -12.48 0.94 -15.03
C PRO A 48 -13.88 0.46 -15.42
N GLU A 49 -14.89 1.31 -15.27
CA GLU A 49 -16.26 1.01 -15.74
C GLU A 49 -16.32 0.82 -17.27
N ASP A 50 -15.51 1.60 -18.00
CA ASP A 50 -15.39 1.54 -19.47
C ASP A 50 -13.92 1.28 -19.85
N ASP A 51 -13.64 0.02 -20.16
CA ASP A 51 -12.32 -0.49 -20.53
C ASP A 51 -11.76 0.15 -21.82
N LYS A 52 -12.64 0.43 -22.80
CA LYS A 52 -12.26 1.05 -24.07
C LYS A 52 -11.94 2.53 -23.90
N LEU A 53 -12.73 3.25 -23.10
CA LEU A 53 -12.46 4.64 -22.76
C LEU A 53 -11.13 4.74 -22.00
N TYR A 54 -10.94 3.88 -21.00
CA TYR A 54 -9.70 3.77 -20.26
C TYR A 54 -8.50 3.52 -21.18
N TYR A 55 -8.60 2.51 -22.05
CA TYR A 55 -7.58 2.16 -23.03
C TYR A 55 -7.16 3.37 -23.85
N ARG A 56 -8.14 4.08 -24.43
CA ARG A 56 -7.89 5.23 -25.30
C ARG A 56 -7.22 6.37 -24.54
N LEU A 57 -7.84 6.82 -23.45
CA LEU A 57 -7.35 7.98 -22.70
C LEU A 57 -5.94 7.75 -22.14
N MET A 58 -5.70 6.59 -21.54
CA MET A 58 -4.37 6.26 -21.04
C MET A 58 -3.36 6.10 -22.17
N THR A 59 -3.74 5.49 -23.31
CA THR A 59 -2.84 5.40 -24.47
C THR A 59 -2.45 6.78 -24.97
N ASP A 60 -3.41 7.69 -25.13
CA ASP A 60 -3.17 9.05 -25.59
C ASP A 60 -2.24 9.78 -24.60
N PHE A 61 -2.49 9.67 -23.30
CA PHE A 61 -1.63 10.23 -22.26
C PHE A 61 -0.22 9.65 -22.27
N ILE A 62 -0.06 8.33 -22.39
CA ILE A 62 1.25 7.66 -22.39
C ILE A 62 2.06 8.02 -23.63
N GLN A 63 1.42 8.17 -24.79
CA GLN A 63 2.09 8.41 -26.07
C GLN A 63 2.35 9.89 -26.34
N ALA A 64 1.40 10.76 -26.02
CA ALA A 64 1.45 12.19 -26.32
C ALA A 64 1.74 13.08 -25.10
N GLY A 65 1.63 12.53 -23.89
CA GLY A 65 1.67 13.29 -22.64
C GLY A 65 0.35 14.04 -22.37
N GLY A 66 0.39 14.96 -21.42
CA GLY A 66 -0.75 15.80 -21.04
C GLY A 66 -1.13 15.64 -19.57
N GLU A 67 -2.38 15.96 -19.26
CA GLU A 67 -2.96 15.70 -17.94
C GLU A 67 -3.26 14.21 -17.78
N ASP A 68 -2.90 13.64 -16.63
CA ASP A 68 -3.16 12.24 -16.31
C ASP A 68 -4.69 12.02 -16.20
N PRO A 69 -5.29 11.19 -17.08
CA PRO A 69 -6.73 10.95 -17.04
C PRO A 69 -7.14 10.01 -15.91
N PHE A 70 -6.21 9.26 -15.29
CA PHE A 70 -6.51 8.21 -14.31
C PHE A 70 -7.41 8.68 -13.15
N PRO A 71 -7.20 9.86 -12.52
CA PRO A 71 -8.04 10.34 -11.42
C PRO A 71 -9.48 10.66 -11.83
N SER A 72 -9.75 10.85 -13.12
CA SER A 72 -11.09 11.16 -13.67
C SER A 72 -11.86 9.91 -14.11
N ILE A 73 -11.20 8.75 -14.15
CA ILE A 73 -11.81 7.51 -14.61
C ILE A 73 -12.64 6.91 -13.49
N LYS A 74 -13.89 6.59 -13.79
CA LYS A 74 -14.78 5.90 -12.87
C LYS A 74 -14.38 4.43 -12.72
N MET A 75 -14.16 4.01 -11.48
CA MET A 75 -13.83 2.64 -11.12
C MET A 75 -15.06 1.91 -10.57
N VAL A 76 -15.12 0.61 -10.80
CA VAL A 76 -16.14 -0.31 -10.28
C VAL A 76 -15.42 -1.43 -9.53
N GLY A 77 -15.85 -1.68 -8.29
CA GLY A 77 -15.34 -2.75 -7.46
C GLY A 77 -16.14 -4.04 -7.62
N SER A 78 -15.44 -5.15 -7.70
CA SER A 78 -16.00 -6.50 -7.58
C SER A 78 -15.42 -7.17 -6.34
N PRO A 79 -16.22 -7.56 -5.35
CA PRO A 79 -15.71 -8.18 -4.12
C PRO A 79 -14.98 -9.48 -4.44
N LEU A 80 -13.85 -9.71 -3.78
CA LEU A 80 -13.07 -10.94 -3.87
C LEU A 80 -13.23 -11.79 -2.61
N ALA A 81 -12.69 -13.01 -2.67
CA ALA A 81 -12.62 -13.88 -1.50
C ALA A 81 -11.74 -13.26 -0.41
N ASP A 82 -12.10 -13.50 0.86
CA ASP A 82 -11.41 -12.92 2.02
C ASP A 82 -9.94 -13.36 2.14
N ASP A 83 -9.57 -14.47 1.50
CA ASP A 83 -8.23 -15.05 1.52
C ASP A 83 -7.36 -14.67 0.30
N ILE A 84 -7.82 -13.76 -0.56
CA ILE A 84 -7.04 -13.29 -1.71
C ILE A 84 -5.71 -12.70 -1.26
N THR A 85 -4.62 -13.18 -1.84
CA THR A 85 -3.29 -12.63 -1.58
C THR A 85 -3.00 -11.42 -2.47
N PRO A 86 -2.09 -10.52 -2.05
CA PRO A 86 -1.63 -9.43 -2.91
C PRO A 86 -1.07 -9.89 -4.26
N ARG A 87 -0.40 -11.05 -4.30
CA ARG A 87 0.14 -11.64 -5.53
C ARG A 87 -0.99 -12.06 -6.48
N GLU A 88 -2.03 -12.70 -5.96
CA GLU A 88 -3.18 -13.11 -6.78
C GLU A 88 -3.97 -11.89 -7.27
N LEU A 89 -4.14 -10.85 -6.44
CA LEU A 89 -4.77 -9.61 -6.90
C LEU A 89 -3.95 -8.95 -8.03
N ALA A 90 -2.61 -8.90 -7.91
CA ALA A 90 -1.76 -8.39 -8.98
C ALA A 90 -1.94 -9.13 -10.30
N TYR A 91 -2.07 -10.47 -10.24
CA TYR A 91 -2.36 -11.32 -11.40
C TYR A 91 -3.76 -11.07 -11.98
N LEU A 92 -4.81 -10.93 -11.16
CA LEU A 92 -6.15 -10.63 -11.64
C LEU A 92 -6.22 -9.26 -12.35
N VAL A 93 -5.54 -8.26 -11.79
CA VAL A 93 -5.45 -6.92 -12.40
C VAL A 93 -4.70 -6.99 -13.73
N SER A 94 -3.57 -7.69 -13.82
CA SER A 94 -2.83 -7.81 -15.09
C SER A 94 -3.67 -8.51 -16.17
N GLN A 95 -4.33 -9.62 -15.82
CA GLN A 95 -5.18 -10.36 -16.75
C GLN A 95 -6.36 -9.55 -17.30
N SER A 96 -6.77 -8.49 -16.60
CA SER A 96 -7.88 -7.64 -17.05
C SER A 96 -7.52 -6.70 -18.21
N ILE A 97 -6.23 -6.39 -18.43
CA ILE A 97 -5.81 -5.37 -19.41
C ILE A 97 -4.66 -5.78 -20.32
N VAL A 98 -3.87 -6.78 -19.92
CA VAL A 98 -2.74 -7.27 -20.71
C VAL A 98 -3.31 -8.13 -21.84
N PRO A 99 -3.01 -7.82 -23.12
CA PRO A 99 -3.64 -8.49 -24.25
C PRO A 99 -3.17 -9.94 -24.45
N TYR A 100 -2.05 -10.33 -23.83
CA TYR A 100 -1.48 -11.67 -23.92
C TYR A 100 -1.45 -12.29 -22.51
N PRO A 101 -2.24 -13.36 -22.26
CA PRO A 101 -2.34 -13.94 -20.92
C PRO A 101 -0.99 -14.37 -20.34
N ASP A 102 -0.13 -14.99 -21.13
CA ASP A 102 1.21 -15.43 -20.69
C ASP A 102 2.07 -14.25 -20.22
N ALA A 103 1.91 -13.09 -20.86
CA ALA A 103 2.65 -11.87 -20.51
C ALA A 103 2.16 -11.23 -19.19
N ALA A 104 0.96 -11.59 -18.74
CA ALA A 104 0.33 -11.10 -17.51
C ALA A 104 0.74 -11.91 -16.27
N GLU A 105 1.49 -12.99 -16.44
CA GLU A 105 1.93 -13.86 -15.34
C GLU A 105 2.84 -13.11 -14.37
N VAL A 106 2.64 -13.33 -13.07
CA VAL A 106 3.46 -12.73 -12.00
C VAL A 106 4.68 -13.61 -11.74
N THR A 107 5.84 -13.21 -12.25
CA THR A 107 7.09 -13.97 -12.16
C THR A 107 7.80 -13.76 -10.82
N TYR A 108 7.57 -12.62 -10.16
CA TYR A 108 8.10 -12.31 -8.84
C TYR A 108 7.14 -11.42 -8.05
N PHE A 109 6.99 -11.71 -6.75
CA PHE A 109 6.23 -10.90 -5.83
C PHE A 109 6.88 -10.94 -4.44
N GLU A 110 7.21 -9.78 -3.87
CA GLU A 110 7.73 -9.66 -2.51
C GLU A 110 7.24 -8.35 -1.87
N ILE A 111 6.97 -8.37 -0.57
CA ILE A 111 6.67 -7.16 0.19
C ILE A 111 7.82 -6.92 1.16
N LYS A 112 8.48 -5.77 1.04
CA LYS A 112 9.55 -5.34 1.95
C LYS A 112 9.37 -3.88 2.32
N ASP A 113 9.43 -3.60 3.62
CA ASP A 113 9.30 -2.24 4.17
C ASP A 113 8.06 -1.48 3.66
N GLY A 114 6.93 -2.19 3.52
CA GLY A 114 5.68 -1.65 3.01
C GLY A 114 5.64 -1.40 1.49
N THR A 115 6.67 -1.81 0.75
CA THR A 115 6.70 -1.75 -0.71
C THR A 115 6.45 -3.13 -1.30
N ALA A 116 5.43 -3.27 -2.15
CA ALA A 116 5.19 -4.46 -2.96
C ALA A 116 6.00 -4.37 -4.25
N TYR A 117 6.95 -5.27 -4.42
CA TYR A 117 7.77 -5.45 -5.62
C TYR A 117 7.11 -6.52 -6.50
N VAL A 118 6.74 -6.16 -7.73
CA VAL A 118 5.99 -7.04 -8.63
C VAL A 118 6.64 -7.04 -10.01
N GLU A 119 7.08 -8.21 -10.46
CA GLU A 119 7.55 -8.45 -11.82
C GLU A 119 6.54 -9.33 -12.55
N PHE A 120 6.28 -8.98 -13.80
CA PHE A 120 5.45 -9.77 -14.71
C PHE A 120 6.30 -10.35 -15.83
N GLU A 121 5.81 -11.39 -16.52
CA GLU A 121 6.52 -11.97 -17.68
C GLU A 121 6.79 -10.90 -18.75
N MET A 122 5.88 -9.93 -18.93
CA MET A 122 6.09 -8.80 -19.85
C MET A 122 7.27 -7.88 -19.50
N ASP A 123 7.76 -7.90 -18.26
CA ASP A 123 8.94 -7.15 -17.85
C ASP A 123 10.23 -7.87 -18.30
N ILE A 124 10.15 -9.17 -18.58
CA ILE A 124 11.26 -10.03 -19.00
C ILE A 124 11.28 -10.15 -20.52
N ASP A 125 10.15 -10.57 -21.11
CA ASP A 125 9.99 -10.75 -22.55
C ASP A 125 9.00 -9.73 -23.11
N GLY A 126 9.55 -8.60 -23.56
CA GLY A 126 8.77 -7.49 -24.09
C GLY A 126 8.31 -7.72 -25.53
N TRP A 127 7.23 -7.03 -25.93
CA TRP A 127 6.75 -6.97 -27.31
C TRP A 127 6.47 -5.53 -27.74
N ALA A 128 6.12 -5.34 -29.02
CA ALA A 128 5.70 -4.05 -29.54
C ALA A 128 4.48 -3.50 -28.80
N GLY A 129 4.66 -2.41 -28.05
CA GLY A 129 3.59 -1.80 -27.26
C GLY A 129 3.56 -2.24 -25.78
N VAL A 130 4.54 -3.02 -25.32
CA VAL A 130 4.66 -3.38 -23.89
C VAL A 130 4.71 -2.17 -22.98
N SER A 131 5.40 -1.09 -23.38
CA SER A 131 5.47 0.16 -22.59
C SER A 131 4.11 0.84 -22.41
N ASN A 132 3.25 0.84 -23.43
CA ASN A 132 1.88 1.33 -23.31
C ASN A 132 1.08 0.44 -22.36
N THR A 133 1.22 -0.88 -22.47
CA THR A 133 0.57 -1.82 -21.55
C THR A 133 1.03 -1.64 -20.11
N GLN A 134 2.33 -1.46 -19.87
CA GLN A 134 2.90 -1.18 -18.54
C GLN A 134 2.39 0.16 -17.97
N GLY A 135 2.35 1.21 -18.79
CA GLY A 135 1.83 2.52 -18.37
C GLY A 135 0.35 2.48 -18.00
N ARG A 136 -0.45 1.63 -18.67
CA ARG A 136 -1.84 1.34 -18.29
C ARG A 136 -1.92 0.47 -17.03
N LEU A 137 -1.07 -0.55 -16.89
CA LEU A 137 -1.16 -1.46 -15.75
C LEU A 137 -0.77 -0.80 -14.43
N THR A 138 0.25 0.03 -14.44
CA THR A 138 0.85 0.59 -13.21
C THR A 138 -0.18 1.26 -12.29
N PRO A 139 -1.00 2.24 -12.74
CA PRO A 139 -1.93 2.91 -11.85
C PRO A 139 -3.07 1.99 -11.37
N LEU A 140 -3.50 1.01 -12.17
CA LEU A 140 -4.47 0.00 -11.73
C LEU A 140 -3.88 -0.95 -10.68
N LEU A 141 -2.63 -1.35 -10.86
CA LEU A 141 -1.90 -2.20 -9.92
C LEU A 141 -1.73 -1.48 -8.58
N GLU A 142 -1.33 -0.21 -8.60
CA GLU A 142 -1.24 0.65 -7.41
C GLU A 142 -2.58 0.77 -6.69
N LEU A 143 -3.64 1.17 -7.41
CA LEU A 143 -4.99 1.31 -6.86
C LEU A 143 -5.44 0.03 -6.14
N ASN A 144 -5.20 -1.12 -6.76
CA ASN A 144 -5.67 -2.39 -6.23
C ASN A 144 -4.81 -2.87 -5.03
N LEU A 145 -3.49 -2.83 -5.12
CA LEU A 145 -2.61 -3.35 -4.07
C LEU A 145 -2.58 -2.48 -2.81
N LEU A 146 -2.85 -1.17 -2.92
CA LEU A 146 -2.92 -0.26 -1.77
C LEU A 146 -4.14 -0.50 -0.85
N GLN A 147 -5.04 -1.42 -1.20
CA GLN A 147 -6.10 -1.90 -0.29
C GLN A 147 -5.54 -2.72 0.87
N PHE A 148 -4.37 -3.36 0.69
CA PHE A 148 -3.72 -4.14 1.74
C PHE A 148 -2.96 -3.23 2.71
N GLN A 149 -3.28 -3.30 4.00
CA GLN A 149 -2.73 -2.39 5.03
C GLN A 149 -1.20 -2.48 5.20
N ASN A 150 -0.57 -3.58 4.77
CA ASN A 150 0.87 -3.76 4.80
C ASN A 150 1.57 -3.27 3.51
N ILE A 151 0.85 -2.67 2.57
CA ILE A 151 1.37 -2.13 1.30
C ILE A 151 1.06 -0.63 1.23
N ASN A 152 2.10 0.19 1.24
CA ASN A 152 2.03 1.64 1.13
C ASN A 152 2.62 2.16 -0.18
N ARG A 153 3.29 1.28 -0.93
CA ARG A 153 3.93 1.58 -2.21
C ARG A 153 3.95 0.33 -3.08
N VAL A 154 3.84 0.50 -4.38
CA VAL A 154 4.07 -0.55 -5.37
C VAL A 154 5.28 -0.17 -6.21
N HIS A 155 6.12 -1.16 -6.53
CA HIS A 155 7.24 -1.02 -7.44
C HIS A 155 7.17 -2.11 -8.51
N ARG A 156 7.26 -1.70 -9.77
CA ARG A 156 7.38 -2.60 -10.92
C ARG A 156 8.82 -3.10 -11.02
N GLY A 157 9.00 -4.41 -10.93
CA GLY A 157 10.30 -5.07 -10.93
C GLY A 157 10.64 -5.72 -9.59
N ARG A 158 11.84 -6.30 -9.53
CA ARG A 158 12.32 -7.04 -8.36
C ARG A 158 12.86 -6.12 -7.28
N LEU A 159 12.89 -6.63 -6.05
CA LEU A 159 13.64 -6.00 -4.97
C LEU A 159 15.14 -5.92 -5.35
N PRO A 160 15.78 -4.73 -5.23
CA PRO A 160 17.22 -4.60 -5.44
C PRO A 160 18.01 -5.46 -4.44
N GLN A 161 19.04 -6.17 -4.94
CA GLN A 161 19.95 -6.97 -4.11
C GLN A 161 20.99 -6.10 -3.39
#